data_AF-A5GM85-F1
#
_entry.id   AF-A5GM85-F1
#
_cell.length_a   1.000
_cell.length_b   1.000
_cell.length_c   1.000
_cell.angle_alpha   90.00
_cell.angle_beta   90.00
_cell.angle_gamma   90.00
#
_symmetry.space_group_name_H-M   'P 1'
#
loop_
_entity.id
_entity.type
_entity.pdbx_description
1 polymer ?
#
loop_
_entity_poly.entity_id
_entity_poly.type
_entity_poly.pdbx_seq_one_letter_code
_entity_poly.pdbx_strand_id
1 'polypeptide(L)'
;MGLDDQQRPEGIVLRSKVDCLRVCERGPILVVWPEGIWYADVTADKMEAILHRHIINNQPIEEWIYKTTPFQNHSLQSASQVSTTNIATVNTEH
;
A
#
# COMPACT_ATOMS: atom_id res chain seq x y z
N MET A 1 11.17 8.11 19.83
CA MET A 1 9.91 7.58 19.27
C MET A 1 9.95 6.09 18.99
N GLY A 2 11.11 5.39 19.04
CA GLY A 2 11.15 3.92 19.12
C GLY A 2 10.48 3.17 17.97
N LEU A 3 10.42 3.77 16.78
CA LEU A 3 9.63 3.23 15.66
C LEU A 3 10.20 1.93 15.09
N ASP A 4 11.47 1.67 15.38
CA ASP A 4 12.27 0.49 15.04
C ASP A 4 12.19 -0.64 16.09
N ASP A 5 11.47 -0.43 17.19
CA ASP A 5 11.30 -1.44 18.25
C ASP A 5 10.43 -2.61 17.76
N GLN A 6 10.95 -3.83 17.92
CA GLN A 6 10.29 -5.07 17.51
C GLN A 6 9.08 -5.43 18.38
N GLN A 7 8.95 -4.83 19.57
CA GLN A 7 7.85 -5.11 20.50
C GLN A 7 6.60 -4.26 20.25
N ARG A 8 6.63 -3.37 19.24
CA ARG A 8 5.49 -2.52 18.91
C ARG A 8 4.31 -3.33 18.36
N PRO A 9 3.08 -3.13 18.88
CA PRO A 9 1.91 -3.86 18.41
C PRO A 9 1.49 -3.45 16.99
N GLU A 10 1.86 -2.25 16.52
CA GLU A 10 1.61 -1.79 15.15
C GLU A 10 2.68 -2.27 14.15
N GLY A 11 3.72 -2.97 14.62
CA GLY A 11 4.85 -3.41 13.80
C GLY A 11 6.02 -2.42 13.71
N ILE A 12 7.07 -2.87 13.03
CA ILE A 12 8.34 -2.15 12.89
C ILE A 12 8.27 -1.25 11.67
N VAL A 13 8.71 0.00 11.83
CA VAL A 13 8.83 0.94 10.71
C VAL A 13 10.25 0.92 10.19
N LEU A 14 10.42 0.51 8.94
CA LEU A 14 11.70 0.53 8.24
C LEU A 14 11.74 1.68 7.24
N ARG A 15 12.88 2.38 7.18
CA ARG A 15 13.10 3.47 6.22
C ARG A 15 14.36 3.20 5.38
N SER A 16 14.18 3.18 4.07
CA SER A 16 15.29 3.13 3.11
C SER A 16 15.44 4.47 2.40
N LYS A 17 16.68 4.86 2.08
CA LYS A 17 16.93 5.92 1.09
C LYS A 17 16.61 5.36 -0.28
N VAL A 18 15.85 6.11 -1.09
CA VAL A 18 15.53 5.76 -2.48
C VAL A 18 16.06 6.84 -3.41
N ASP A 19 16.62 6.41 -4.55
CA ASP A 19 16.96 7.29 -5.66
C ASP A 19 15.69 7.63 -6.49
N CYS A 20 15.85 8.23 -7.67
CA CYS A 20 14.74 8.80 -8.45
C CYS A 20 13.62 7.81 -8.79
N LEU A 21 12.41 8.04 -8.28
CA LEU A 21 11.19 7.27 -8.61
C LEU A 21 10.55 7.66 -9.96
N ARG A 22 11.23 8.47 -10.79
CA ARG A 22 10.71 9.06 -12.04
C ARG A 22 9.45 9.92 -11.86
N VAL A 23 9.27 10.51 -10.67
CA VAL A 23 8.16 11.44 -10.34
C VAL A 23 8.74 12.83 -9.99
N CYS A 24 9.69 13.31 -10.79
CA CYS A 24 10.45 14.53 -10.46
C CYS A 24 9.57 15.78 -10.30
N GLU A 25 8.42 15.84 -10.98
CA GLU A 25 7.52 17.00 -10.94
C GLU A 25 6.67 17.10 -9.66
N ARG A 26 6.64 16.05 -8.81
CA ARG A 26 5.85 16.01 -7.55
C ARG A 26 6.60 15.43 -6.36
N GLY A 27 7.93 15.48 -6.39
CA GLY A 27 8.75 15.06 -5.26
C GLY A 27 8.65 16.05 -4.09
N PRO A 28 8.89 15.64 -2.83
CA PRO A 28 9.17 14.29 -2.32
C PRO A 28 7.95 13.36 -2.28
N ILE A 29 8.18 12.08 -2.58
CA ILE A 29 7.16 11.02 -2.52
C ILE A 29 7.39 10.13 -1.30
N LEU A 30 6.32 9.80 -0.58
CA LEU A 30 6.31 8.81 0.51
C LEU A 30 5.31 7.71 0.18
N VAL A 31 5.71 6.46 0.36
CA VAL A 31 4.84 5.28 0.18
C VAL A 31 4.76 4.53 1.50
N VAL A 32 3.54 4.21 1.92
CA VAL A 32 3.26 3.41 3.12
C VAL A 32 2.75 2.04 2.68
N TRP A 33 3.40 0.99 3.19
CA TRP A 33 3.02 -0.40 3.00
C TRP A 33 2.57 -0.99 4.34
N PRO A 34 1.61 -1.93 4.36
CA PRO A 34 1.02 -2.67 3.22
C PRO A 34 -0.13 -1.97 2.48
N GLU A 35 -0.60 -0.82 2.96
CA GLU A 35 -1.77 -0.10 2.46
C GLU A 35 -1.59 0.39 1.02
N GLY A 36 -0.34 0.54 0.58
CA GLY A 36 0.00 0.98 -0.77
C GLY A 36 -0.40 2.44 -1.02
N ILE A 37 -0.42 3.27 0.04
CA ILE A 37 -0.79 4.68 -0.03
C ILE A 37 0.41 5.52 -0.43
N TRP A 38 0.22 6.41 -1.39
CA TRP A 38 1.24 7.35 -1.87
C TRP A 38 0.88 8.77 -1.44
N TYR A 39 1.81 9.43 -0.75
CA TYR A 39 1.80 10.86 -0.51
C TYR A 39 2.79 11.55 -1.45
N ALA A 40 2.38 12.66 -2.04
CA ALA A 40 3.22 13.51 -2.89
C ALA A 40 3.39 14.90 -2.27
N ASP A 41 4.38 15.66 -2.76
CA ASP A 41 4.70 17.01 -2.29
C ASP A 41 4.83 17.06 -0.75
N VAL A 42 5.54 16.06 -0.19
CA VAL A 42 5.68 15.89 1.26
C VAL A 42 6.67 16.91 1.80
N THR A 43 6.18 17.80 2.66
CA THR A 43 6.98 18.74 3.46
C THR A 43 7.34 18.12 4.82
N ALA A 44 8.21 18.78 5.59
CA ALA A 44 8.53 18.36 6.96
C ALA A 44 7.26 18.28 7.84
N ASP A 45 6.40 19.29 7.77
CA ASP A 45 5.16 19.35 8.55
C ASP A 45 4.17 18.23 8.14
N LYS A 46 4.02 17.99 6.83
CA LYS A 46 3.20 16.87 6.34
C LYS A 46 3.77 15.53 6.80
N MET A 47 5.09 15.38 6.80
CA MET A 47 5.75 14.15 7.25
C MET A 47 5.47 13.86 8.73
N GLU A 48 5.57 14.88 9.60
CA GLU A 48 5.27 14.72 11.03
C GLU A 48 3.81 14.32 11.27
N ALA A 49 2.87 14.96 10.56
CA ALA A 49 1.46 14.60 10.63
C ALA A 49 1.18 13.19 10.08
N ILE A 50 1.79 12.79 8.97
CA ILE A 50 1.67 11.42 8.43
C ILE A 50 2.24 10.40 9.42
N LEU A 51 3.39 10.69 10.04
CA LEU A 51 3.99 9.81 11.03
C LEU A 51 3.05 9.59 12.22
N HIS A 52 2.55 10.67 12.82
CA HIS A 52 1.68 10.56 13.99
C HIS A 52 0.32 9.95 13.65
N ARG A 53 -0.35 10.42 12.60
CA ARG A 53 -1.71 9.95 12.30
C ARG A 53 -1.70 8.58 11.63
N HIS A 54 -0.96 8.44 10.54
CA HIS A 54 -0.99 7.21 9.75
C HIS A 54 -0.13 6.13 10.42
N ILE A 55 1.16 6.40 10.65
CA ILE A 55 2.09 5.32 11.04
C ILE A 55 1.92 4.89 12.50
N ILE A 56 1.67 5.84 13.42
CA ILE A 56 1.52 5.53 14.85
C ILE A 56 0.07 5.18 15.19
N ASN A 57 -0.90 5.95 14.69
CA ASN A 57 -2.31 5.80 15.06
C ASN A 57 -3.15 5.01 14.03
N ASN A 58 -2.55 4.50 12.96
CA ASN A 58 -3.22 3.76 11.90
C ASN A 58 -4.40 4.53 11.26
N GLN A 59 -4.28 5.85 11.13
CA GLN A 59 -5.28 6.75 10.57
C GLN A 59 -4.71 7.50 9.35
N PRO A 60 -4.91 6.97 8.13
CA PRO A 60 -4.51 7.66 6.91
C PRO A 60 -5.18 9.03 6.77
N ILE A 61 -4.41 10.00 6.27
CA ILE A 61 -4.93 11.34 5.96
C ILE A 61 -5.42 11.34 4.52
N GLU A 62 -6.70 11.00 4.31
CA GLU A 62 -7.29 10.77 2.97
C GLU A 62 -7.11 11.96 2.03
N GLU A 63 -7.24 13.18 2.55
CA GLU A 63 -7.07 14.42 1.79
C GLU A 63 -5.68 14.59 1.16
N TRP A 64 -4.67 13.88 1.68
CA TRP A 64 -3.29 13.97 1.20
C TRP A 64 -2.89 12.78 0.32
N ILE A 65 -3.78 11.80 0.14
CA ILE A 65 -3.49 10.62 -0.68
C ILE A 65 -3.45 11.03 -2.15
N TYR A 66 -2.28 10.88 -2.76
CA TYR A 66 -2.10 11.16 -4.18
C TYR A 66 -2.61 10.00 -5.05
N LYS A 67 -2.28 8.77 -4.66
CA LYS A 67 -2.78 7.55 -5.31
C LYS A 67 -2.63 6.37 -4.35
N THR A 68 -3.29 5.27 -4.68
CA THR A 68 -3.06 3.98 -4.06
C THR A 68 -2.50 3.00 -5.10
N THR A 69 -1.68 2.06 -4.66
CA THR A 69 -1.21 0.95 -5.46
C THR A 69 -1.45 -0.32 -4.67
N PRO A 70 -2.38 -1.20 -5.09
CA PRO A 70 -2.73 -2.37 -4.31
C PRO A 70 -1.52 -3.28 -4.14
N PHE A 71 -1.24 -3.67 -2.90
CA PHE A 71 -0.28 -4.75 -2.63
C PHE A 71 -0.95 -6.09 -2.92
N GLN A 72 -0.52 -6.77 -3.98
CA GLN A 72 -0.95 -8.16 -4.24
C GLN A 72 -0.11 -9.09 -3.36
N ASN A 73 -0.67 -9.50 -2.23
CA ASN A 73 -0.04 -10.52 -1.41
C ASN A 73 -0.18 -11.88 -2.11
N HIS A 74 0.81 -12.27 -2.91
CA HIS A 74 0.91 -13.60 -3.49
C HIS A 74 1.42 -14.61 -2.45
N SER A 75 0.74 -14.72 -1.31
CA SER A 75 1.02 -15.78 -0.33
C SER A 75 0.15 -17.01 -0.64
N LEU A 76 0.79 -18.05 -1.19
CA LEU A 76 0.36 -19.45 -1.30
C LEU A 76 -0.83 -19.78 -2.23
N GLN A 77 -0.63 -19.63 -3.54
CA GLN A 77 -1.32 -20.49 -4.53
C GLN A 77 -0.62 -21.85 -4.59
N SER A 78 -0.76 -22.66 -3.54
CA SER A 78 -0.34 -24.07 -3.52
C SER A 78 -1.18 -24.90 -2.55
N ALA A 79 -2.51 -24.77 -2.59
CA ALA A 79 -3.44 -25.81 -2.20
C ALA A 79 -4.86 -25.42 -2.63
N SER A 80 -5.54 -26.35 -3.31
CA SER A 80 -6.97 -26.32 -3.65
C SER A 80 -7.41 -25.48 -4.86
N GLN A 81 -7.14 -26.02 -6.05
CA GLN A 81 -8.09 -25.94 -7.16
C GLN A 81 -9.40 -26.62 -6.72
N VAL A 82 -10.52 -25.90 -6.71
CA VAL A 82 -11.84 -26.53 -6.89
C VAL A 82 -12.61 -25.72 -7.94
N SER A 83 -12.50 -26.25 -9.16
CA SER A 83 -13.53 -26.31 -10.19
C SER A 83 -14.90 -25.76 -9.80
N THR A 84 -15.41 -24.77 -10.52
CA THR A 84 -16.80 -24.79 -10.98
C THR A 84 -16.88 -24.09 -12.34
N THR A 85 -16.94 -24.93 -13.37
CA THR A 85 -17.34 -24.64 -14.74
C THR A 85 -18.68 -23.91 -14.77
N ASN A 86 -18.73 -22.68 -15.27
CA ASN A 86 -19.99 -22.09 -15.73
C ASN A 86 -20.19 -22.40 -17.21
N ILE A 87 -21.22 -23.20 -17.41
CA ILE A 87 -21.82 -23.68 -18.65
C ILE A 87 -22.34 -22.47 -19.45
N ALA A 88 -21.88 -22.31 -20.68
CA ALA A 88 -22.60 -21.54 -21.69
C ALA A 88 -22.94 -22.49 -22.84
N THR A 89 -24.08 -23.16 -22.70
CA THR A 89 -24.81 -23.78 -23.81
C THR A 89 -25.51 -22.68 -24.57
N VAL A 90 -25.30 -22.58 -25.89
CA VAL A 90 -26.37 -22.39 -26.89
C VAL A 90 -25.82 -22.73 -28.28
N ASN A 91 -26.07 -23.96 -28.72
CA ASN A 91 -26.19 -24.30 -30.14
C ASN A 91 -27.68 -24.56 -30.39
N THR A 92 -28.29 -23.87 -31.35
CA THR A 92 -29.57 -24.28 -31.96
C THR A 92 -29.61 -23.80 -33.41
N GLU A 93 -29.31 -24.74 -34.31
CA GLU A 93 -30.02 -25.14 -35.55
C GLU A 93 -30.60 -24.04 -36.48
N HIS A 94 -30.06 -23.89 -37.69
CA HIS A 94 -30.48 -24.59 -38.92
C HIS A 94 -29.40 -24.48 -40.00
#